data_AF-A0A961FJT6-F1
#
_entry.id   AF-A0A961FJT6-F1
#
_cell.length_a   1.000
_cell.length_b   1.000
_cell.length_c   1.000
_cell.angle_alpha   90.00
_cell.angle_beta   90.00
_cell.angle_gamma   90.00
#
_symmetry.space_group_name_H-M   'P 1'
#
loop_
_entity.id
_entity.type
_entity.pdbx_description
1 polymer ?
#
loop_
_entity_poly.entity_id
_entity_poly.type
_entity_poly.pdbx_seq_one_letter_code
_entity_poly.pdbx_strand_id
1 'polypeptide(L)'
;NLITLQHFDHMNKIIMATGMIVGYAYAMAFFIAWYGGNPLETFTFENRATGPYAWAYWIMVTCNVFIPQVFWFKKARTNLWVMWIVSVFVNIGMWFERFVIVVSSLSRDFLPSSWDYYTPTWVDLCTLAGSFGLFFFFFLLFCRYMPIVAIAEVKGVLPEAHPGHGAHAAAEAKA
;
A
#
# COMPACT_ATOMS: atom_id res chain seq x y z
N ASN A 1 -4.44 -25.33 9.24
CA ASN A 1 -3.88 -24.20 8.46
C ASN A 1 -4.10 -22.90 9.20
N LEU A 2 -3.02 -22.26 9.67
CA LEU A 2 -3.08 -21.01 10.43
C LEU A 2 -3.42 -19.80 9.56
N ILE A 3 -2.98 -19.80 8.30
CA ILE A 3 -3.29 -18.76 7.31
C ILE A 3 -4.26 -19.37 6.30
N THR A 4 -5.43 -18.75 6.16
CA THR A 4 -6.50 -19.19 5.24
C THR A 4 -6.75 -18.15 4.16
N LEU A 5 -7.38 -18.55 3.04
CA LEU A 5 -7.77 -17.63 1.98
C LEU A 5 -8.73 -16.52 2.45
N GLN A 6 -9.47 -16.75 3.53
CA GLN A 6 -10.32 -15.72 4.13
C GLN A 6 -9.49 -14.55 4.67
N HIS A 7 -8.33 -14.81 5.29
CA HIS A 7 -7.45 -13.74 5.78
C HIS A 7 -7.03 -12.81 4.63
N PHE A 8 -6.63 -13.38 3.50
CA PHE A 8 -6.29 -12.61 2.30
C PHE A 8 -7.49 -11.85 1.71
N ASP A 9 -8.69 -12.45 1.67
CA ASP A 9 -9.90 -11.75 1.19
C ASP A 9 -10.23 -10.52 2.06
N HIS A 10 -10.10 -10.64 3.39
CA HIS A 10 -10.29 -9.52 4.31
C HIS A 10 -9.22 -8.44 4.14
N MET A 11 -7.95 -8.82 4.01
CA MET A 11 -6.86 -7.87 3.74
C MET A 11 -7.07 -7.12 2.42
N ASN A 12 -7.49 -7.80 1.36
CA ASN A 12 -7.75 -7.17 0.06
C ASN A 12 -8.89 -6.14 0.12
N LYS A 13 -9.91 -6.36 0.96
CA LYS A 13 -10.97 -5.36 1.20
C LYS A 13 -10.40 -4.12 1.89
N ILE A 14 -9.47 -4.29 2.84
CA ILE A 14 -8.81 -3.16 3.51
C ILE A 14 -7.96 -2.35 2.53
N ILE A 15 -7.18 -3.02 1.67
CA ILE A 15 -6.39 -2.36 0.62
C ILE A 15 -7.30 -1.56 -0.31
N MET A 16 -8.43 -2.13 -0.73
CA MET A 16 -9.41 -1.42 -1.56
C MET A 16 -10.01 -0.21 -0.83
N ALA A 17 -10.43 -0.37 0.42
CA ALA A 17 -11.03 0.72 1.20
C ALA A 17 -10.06 1.89 1.38
N THR A 18 -8.81 1.60 1.75
CA THR A 18 -7.76 2.61 1.91
C THR A 18 -7.36 3.24 0.59
N GLY A 19 -7.28 2.47 -0.51
CA GLY A 19 -7.05 2.99 -1.85
C GLY A 19 -8.13 3.97 -2.32
N MET A 20 -9.40 3.71 -2.00
CA MET A 20 -10.49 4.65 -2.28
C MET A 20 -10.39 5.95 -1.47
N ILE A 21 -9.97 5.86 -0.19
CA ILE A 21 -9.74 7.05 0.66
C ILE A 21 -8.62 7.91 0.07
N VAL A 22 -7.51 7.28 -0.34
CA VAL A 22 -6.39 7.98 -0.97
C VAL A 22 -6.81 8.61 -2.30
N GLY A 23 -7.56 7.88 -3.15
CA GLY A 23 -8.10 8.41 -4.39
C GLY A 23 -9.03 9.61 -4.18
N TYR A 24 -9.87 9.57 -3.15
CA TYR A 24 -10.68 10.71 -2.74
C TYR A 24 -9.83 11.91 -2.33
N ALA A 25 -8.78 11.69 -1.53
CA ALA A 25 -7.88 12.76 -1.11
C ALA A 25 -7.17 13.42 -2.30
N TYR A 26 -6.74 12.65 -3.31
CA TYR A 26 -6.13 13.20 -4.53
C TYR A 26 -7.12 14.05 -5.33
N ALA A 27 -8.35 13.56 -5.52
CA ALA A 27 -9.40 14.31 -6.20
C ALA A 27 -9.73 15.61 -5.47
N MET A 28 -9.77 15.55 -4.13
CA MET A 28 -10.05 16.72 -3.31
C MET A 28 -8.91 17.74 -3.30
N ALA A 29 -7.66 17.28 -3.34
CA ALA A 29 -6.51 18.17 -3.47
C ALA A 29 -6.56 18.96 -4.79
N PHE A 30 -6.93 18.31 -5.90
CA PHE A 30 -7.13 18.98 -7.18
C PHE A 30 -8.33 19.94 -7.15
N PHE A 31 -9.44 19.52 -6.53
CA PHE A 31 -10.63 20.35 -6.39
C PHE A 31 -10.36 21.63 -5.58
N ILE A 32 -9.66 21.52 -4.45
CA ILE A 32 -9.32 22.67 -3.61
C ILE A 32 -8.37 23.62 -4.35
N ALA A 33 -7.39 23.12 -5.08
CA ALA A 33 -6.50 23.99 -5.87
C ALA A 33 -7.26 24.80 -6.93
N TRP A 34 -8.21 24.15 -7.62
CA TRP A 34 -9.08 24.83 -8.59
C TRP A 34 -10.04 25.82 -7.91
N TYR A 35 -10.67 25.43 -6.80
CA TYR A 35 -11.62 26.25 -6.06
C TYR A 35 -10.95 27.44 -5.34
N GLY A 36 -9.73 27.25 -4.84
CA GLY A 36 -8.97 28.26 -4.10
C GLY A 36 -8.49 29.43 -4.97
N GLY A 37 -8.42 29.26 -6.30
CA GLY A 37 -8.14 30.33 -7.25
C GLY A 37 -6.75 30.97 -7.13
N ASN A 38 -5.85 30.40 -6.33
CA ASN A 38 -4.47 30.88 -6.21
C ASN A 38 -3.65 30.40 -7.42
N PRO A 39 -3.14 31.30 -8.27
CA PRO A 39 -2.40 30.91 -9.47
C PRO A 39 -1.20 30.00 -9.19
N LEU A 40 -0.58 30.11 -8.01
CA LEU A 40 0.58 29.30 -7.62
C LEU A 40 0.17 27.86 -7.26
N GLU A 41 -0.96 27.68 -6.60
CA GLU A 41 -1.48 26.34 -6.27
C GLU A 41 -1.99 25.64 -7.53
N THR A 42 -2.76 26.35 -8.36
CA THR A 42 -3.23 25.83 -9.64
C THR A 42 -2.05 25.43 -10.54
N PHE A 43 -1.03 26.29 -10.65
CA PHE A 43 0.19 25.96 -11.40
C PHE A 43 0.90 24.71 -10.86
N THR A 44 0.97 24.54 -9.53
CA THR A 44 1.60 23.37 -8.92
C THR A 44 0.87 22.07 -9.28
N PHE A 45 -0.47 22.07 -9.27
CA PHE A 45 -1.26 20.89 -9.64
C PHE A 45 -1.29 20.62 -11.15
N GLU A 46 -1.34 21.67 -11.98
CA GLU A 46 -1.20 21.55 -13.44
C GLU A 46 0.19 20.99 -13.81
N ASN A 47 1.24 21.46 -13.15
CA ASN A 47 2.60 20.98 -13.31
C ASN A 47 2.75 19.50 -12.90
N ARG A 48 2.03 19.05 -11.88
CA ARG A 48 1.99 17.62 -11.52
C ARG A 48 1.34 16.77 -12.62
N ALA A 49 0.27 17.26 -13.25
CA ALA A 49 -0.46 16.52 -14.27
C ALA A 49 0.18 16.55 -15.67
N THR A 50 0.82 17.65 -16.04
CA THR A 50 1.31 17.90 -17.42
C THR A 50 2.79 18.27 -17.51
N GLY A 51 3.46 18.48 -16.38
CA GLY A 51 4.86 18.88 -16.35
C GLY A 51 5.87 17.73 -16.51
N PRO A 52 7.16 17.99 -16.23
CA PRO A 52 8.26 17.03 -16.39
C PRO A 52 8.07 15.74 -15.60
N TYR A 53 7.38 15.81 -14.45
CA TYR A 53 7.08 14.68 -13.58
C TYR A 53 5.67 14.10 -13.80
N ALA A 54 5.00 14.45 -14.90
CA ALA A 54 3.67 13.91 -15.22
C ALA A 54 3.68 12.38 -15.25
N TRP A 55 4.72 11.76 -15.82
CA TRP A 55 4.87 10.31 -15.84
C TRP A 55 4.80 9.69 -14.44
N ALA A 56 5.44 10.30 -13.43
CA ALA A 56 5.43 9.83 -12.06
C ALA A 56 4.05 10.02 -11.39
N TYR A 57 3.39 11.15 -11.67
CA TYR A 57 2.03 11.42 -11.19
C TYR A 57 1.02 10.41 -11.76
N TRP A 58 1.05 10.14 -13.06
CA TRP A 58 0.14 9.17 -13.68
C TRP A 58 0.41 7.75 -13.19
N ILE A 59 1.67 7.34 -13.01
CA ILE A 59 2.00 6.05 -12.40
C ILE A 59 1.44 5.95 -10.98
N MET A 60 1.60 6.98 -10.16
CA MET A 60 1.04 7.05 -8.80
C MET A 60 -0.49 6.86 -8.83
N VAL A 61 -1.20 7.63 -9.66
CA VAL A 61 -2.67 7.56 -9.74
C VAL A 61 -3.13 6.19 -10.26
N THR A 62 -2.51 5.66 -11.32
CA THR A 62 -2.83 4.33 -11.84
C THR A 62 -2.61 3.24 -10.80
N CYS A 63 -1.47 3.25 -10.11
CA CYS A 63 -1.11 2.19 -9.17
C CYS A 63 -1.90 2.24 -7.85
N ASN A 64 -2.22 3.43 -7.34
CA ASN A 64 -2.92 3.57 -6.05
C ASN A 64 -4.44 3.61 -6.20
N VAL A 65 -4.96 4.19 -7.29
CA VAL A 65 -6.41 4.40 -7.46
C VAL A 65 -7.03 3.31 -8.31
N PHE A 66 -6.45 3.00 -9.47
CA PHE A 66 -7.08 2.12 -10.46
C PHE A 66 -6.79 0.63 -10.22
N ILE A 67 -5.53 0.26 -9.97
CA ILE A 67 -5.13 -1.14 -9.80
C ILE A 67 -5.87 -1.82 -8.63
N PRO A 68 -6.04 -1.20 -7.44
CA PRO A 68 -6.77 -1.82 -6.33
C PRO A 68 -8.26 -2.06 -6.61
N GLN A 69 -8.87 -1.37 -7.59
CA GLN A 69 -10.28 -1.59 -7.95
C GLN A 69 -10.53 -2.97 -8.55
N VAL A 70 -9.51 -3.67 -9.03
CA VAL A 70 -9.62 -5.06 -9.48
C VAL A 70 -10.16 -5.96 -8.36
N PHE A 71 -9.94 -5.60 -7.09
CA PHE A 71 -10.46 -6.34 -5.96
C PHE A 71 -11.98 -6.26 -5.78
N TRP A 72 -12.73 -5.43 -6.52
CA TRP A 72 -14.20 -5.50 -6.47
C TRP A 72 -14.70 -6.89 -6.87
N PHE A 73 -13.99 -7.53 -7.80
CA PHE A 73 -14.31 -8.87 -8.25
C PHE A 73 -13.82 -9.92 -7.25
N LYS A 74 -14.76 -10.70 -6.68
CA LYS A 74 -14.44 -11.81 -5.77
C LYS A 74 -13.45 -12.79 -6.39
N LYS A 75 -13.56 -13.06 -7.70
CA LYS A 75 -12.66 -13.97 -8.45
C LYS A 75 -11.21 -13.49 -8.44
N ALA A 76 -10.97 -12.17 -8.47
CA ALA A 76 -9.64 -11.59 -8.36
C ALA A 76 -9.12 -11.62 -6.91
N ARG A 77 -10.00 -11.37 -5.93
CA ARG A 77 -9.68 -11.43 -4.49
C ARG A 77 -9.44 -12.82 -3.93
N THR A 78 -9.68 -13.89 -4.69
CA THR A 78 -9.37 -15.26 -4.27
C THR A 78 -8.22 -15.87 -5.06
N ASN A 79 -7.61 -15.11 -5.98
CA ASN A 79 -6.47 -15.57 -6.78
C ASN A 79 -5.15 -14.99 -6.25
N LEU A 80 -4.30 -15.84 -5.70
CA LEU A 80 -3.04 -15.45 -5.07
C LEU A 80 -2.09 -14.71 -6.02
N TRP A 81 -2.07 -15.09 -7.30
CA TRP A 81 -1.24 -14.43 -8.31
C TRP A 81 -1.66 -12.98 -8.55
N VAL A 82 -2.97 -12.73 -8.62
CA VAL A 82 -3.51 -11.37 -8.79
C VAL A 82 -3.19 -10.53 -7.56
N MET A 83 -3.36 -11.08 -6.35
CA MET A 83 -3.02 -10.37 -5.11
C MET A 83 -1.56 -9.94 -5.07
N TRP A 84 -0.65 -10.85 -5.42
CA TRP A 84 0.78 -10.58 -5.39
C TRP A 84 1.15 -9.46 -6.38
N ILE A 85 0.67 -9.54 -7.63
CA ILE A 85 0.90 -8.50 -8.65
C ILE A 85 0.37 -7.15 -8.17
N VAL A 86 -0.88 -7.11 -7.68
CA VAL A 86 -1.49 -5.87 -7.18
C VAL A 86 -0.71 -5.30 -5.99
N SER A 87 -0.25 -6.14 -5.06
CA SER A 87 0.54 -5.67 -3.90
C SER A 87 1.87 -5.03 -4.31
N VAL A 88 2.52 -5.53 -5.37
CA VAL A 88 3.75 -4.93 -5.89
C VAL A 88 3.46 -3.55 -6.47
N PHE A 89 2.41 -3.44 -7.28
CA PHE A 89 2.01 -2.15 -7.85
C PHE A 89 1.60 -1.14 -6.79
N VAL A 90 0.85 -1.53 -5.76
CA VAL A 90 0.48 -0.63 -4.66
C VAL A 90 1.73 -0.11 -3.94
N ASN A 91 2.71 -0.97 -3.64
CA ASN A 91 3.95 -0.51 -3.00
C ASN A 91 4.73 0.48 -3.89
N ILE A 92 4.82 0.19 -5.20
CA ILE A 92 5.44 1.11 -6.17
C ILE A 92 4.68 2.45 -6.21
N GLY A 93 3.35 2.40 -6.28
CA GLY A 93 2.50 3.59 -6.31
C GLY A 93 2.62 4.45 -5.04
N MET A 94 2.69 3.83 -3.86
CA MET A 94 2.88 4.54 -2.60
C MET A 94 4.28 5.19 -2.50
N TRP A 95 5.31 4.57 -3.06
CA TRP A 95 6.63 5.20 -3.16
C TRP A 95 6.58 6.41 -4.10
N PHE A 96 5.94 6.28 -5.26
CA PHE A 96 5.75 7.39 -6.19
C PHE A 96 4.89 8.52 -5.60
N GLU A 97 3.93 8.21 -4.72
CA GLU A 97 3.19 9.24 -3.98
C GLU A 97 4.13 10.16 -3.20
N ARG A 98 5.07 9.57 -2.45
CA ARG A 98 6.04 10.35 -1.68
C ARG A 98 7.02 11.10 -2.58
N PHE A 99 7.47 10.47 -3.66
CA PHE A 99 8.33 11.11 -4.65
C PHE A 99 7.64 12.32 -5.30
N VAL A 100 6.39 12.17 -5.76
CA VAL A 100 5.63 13.25 -6.42
C VAL A 100 5.35 14.37 -5.43
N ILE A 101 4.88 14.09 -4.22
CA ILE A 101 4.57 15.14 -3.23
C ILE A 101 5.82 15.97 -2.89
N VAL A 102 6.99 15.35 -2.73
CA VAL A 102 8.22 16.07 -2.36
C VAL A 102 8.89 16.70 -3.59
N VAL A 103 9.27 15.90 -4.57
CA VAL A 103 10.13 16.35 -5.68
C VAL A 103 9.40 17.30 -6.62
N SER A 104 8.14 17.01 -6.98
CA SER A 104 7.42 17.90 -7.91
C SER A 104 7.16 19.27 -7.29
N SER A 105 6.93 19.34 -5.97
CA SER A 105 6.66 20.59 -5.26
C SER A 105 7.93 21.41 -5.02
N LEU A 106 9.08 20.77 -4.82
CA LEU A 106 10.36 21.46 -4.63
C LEU A 106 11.01 21.88 -5.95
N SER A 107 10.85 21.08 -7.01
CA SER A 107 11.48 21.34 -8.31
C SER A 107 10.99 22.62 -9.00
N ARG A 108 9.76 23.04 -8.69
CA ARG A 108 9.13 24.25 -9.23
C ARG A 108 8.41 24.97 -8.12
N ASP A 109 9.15 25.86 -7.47
CA ASP A 109 8.68 26.71 -6.39
C ASP A 109 8.28 28.11 -6.92
N PHE A 110 8.14 29.06 -5.99
CA PHE A 110 7.69 30.43 -6.28
C PHE A 110 8.58 31.19 -7.27
N LEU A 111 9.89 30.87 -7.37
CA LEU A 111 10.83 31.60 -8.22
C LEU A 111 11.22 30.78 -9.46
N PRO A 112 10.84 31.22 -10.68
CA PRO A 112 11.20 30.51 -11.91
C PRO A 112 12.71 30.36 -12.15
N SER A 113 13.54 31.24 -11.57
CA SER A 113 15.00 31.16 -11.66
C SER A 113 15.59 29.96 -10.91
N SER A 114 14.86 29.39 -9.96
CA SER A 114 15.30 28.27 -9.11
C SER A 114 14.81 26.92 -9.60
N TRP A 115 14.10 26.87 -10.72
CA TRP A 115 13.52 25.64 -11.24
C TRP A 115 14.59 24.72 -11.81
N ASP A 116 14.64 23.49 -11.31
CA ASP A 116 15.58 22.48 -11.77
C ASP A 116 14.98 21.07 -11.70
N TYR A 117 15.58 20.14 -12.46
CA TYR A 117 15.15 18.75 -12.52
C TYR A 117 16.03 17.86 -11.64
N TYR A 118 15.40 17.07 -10.77
CA TYR A 118 16.06 16.09 -9.94
C TYR A 118 16.37 14.84 -10.74
N THR A 119 17.65 14.63 -11.02
CA THR A 119 18.17 13.36 -11.56
C THR A 119 18.79 12.54 -10.43
N PRO A 120 18.22 11.38 -10.07
CA PRO A 120 18.79 10.54 -9.03
C PRO A 120 20.19 10.07 -9.44
N THR A 121 21.12 10.14 -8.50
CA THR A 121 22.48 9.64 -8.69
C THR A 121 22.52 8.13 -8.45
N TRP A 122 23.61 7.48 -8.87
CA TRP A 122 23.81 6.06 -8.58
C TRP A 122 23.85 5.78 -7.07
N VAL A 123 24.30 6.74 -6.25
CA VAL A 123 24.33 6.62 -4.79
C VAL A 123 22.92 6.58 -4.20
N ASP A 124 21.99 7.38 -4.73
CA ASP A 124 20.58 7.39 -4.32
C ASP A 124 19.94 6.02 -4.57
N LEU A 125 20.19 5.45 -5.76
CA LEU A 125 19.68 4.13 -6.14
C LEU A 125 20.32 3.01 -5.31
N CYS A 126 21.63 3.07 -5.06
CA CYS A 126 22.31 2.12 -4.19
C CYS A 126 21.80 2.19 -2.75
N THR A 127 21.47 3.39 -2.26
CA THR A 127 20.92 3.57 -0.91
C THR A 127 19.50 3.00 -0.83
N LEU A 128 18.67 3.22 -1.85
CA LEU A 128 17.35 2.60 -1.96
C LEU A 128 17.45 1.08 -1.98
N ALA A 129 18.29 0.51 -2.85
CA ALA A 129 18.51 -0.93 -2.93
C ALA A 129 19.09 -1.51 -1.62
N GLY A 130 20.03 -0.79 -1.00
CA GLY A 130 20.62 -1.15 0.29
C GLY A 130 19.59 -1.21 1.42
N SER A 131 18.58 -0.32 1.40
CA SER A 131 17.49 -0.34 2.40
C SER A 131 16.66 -1.62 2.33
N PHE A 132 16.37 -2.13 1.13
CA PHE A 132 15.72 -3.44 0.96
C PHE A 132 16.62 -4.57 1.47
N GLY A 133 17.92 -4.54 1.15
CA GLY A 133 18.88 -5.53 1.63
C GLY A 133 18.95 -5.59 3.16
N LEU A 134 19.03 -4.44 3.82
CA LEU A 134 19.04 -4.34 5.28
C LEU A 134 17.71 -4.84 5.88
N PHE A 135 16.57 -4.47 5.28
CA PHE A 135 15.25 -4.95 5.71
C PHE A 135 15.15 -6.47 5.64
N PHE A 136 15.49 -7.07 4.48
CA PHE A 136 15.45 -8.52 4.32
C PHE A 136 16.46 -9.22 5.24
N PHE A 137 17.63 -8.64 5.47
CA PHE A 137 18.61 -9.20 6.40
C PHE A 137 18.04 -9.33 7.81
N PHE A 138 17.47 -8.26 8.38
CA PHE A 138 16.86 -8.31 9.71
C PHE A 138 15.56 -9.12 9.74
N PHE A 139 14.74 -9.07 8.70
CA PHE A 139 13.51 -9.84 8.62
C PHE A 139 13.78 -11.36 8.55
N LEU A 140 14.75 -11.80 7.76
CA LEU A 140 15.14 -13.20 7.69
C LEU A 140 15.80 -13.66 9.00
N LEU A 141 16.58 -12.79 9.65
CA LEU A 141 17.12 -13.05 10.98
C LEU A 141 15.99 -13.25 12.00
N PHE A 142 14.96 -12.39 11.98
CA PHE A 142 13.76 -12.55 12.79
C PHE A 142 13.07 -13.90 12.53
N CYS A 143 12.82 -14.25 11.26
CA CYS A 143 12.20 -15.54 10.90
C CYS A 143 13.04 -16.76 11.33
N ARG A 144 14.36 -16.62 11.39
CA ARG A 144 15.29 -17.70 11.78
C ARG A 144 15.31 -17.93 13.29
N TYR A 145 15.30 -16.85 14.08
CA TYR A 145 15.57 -16.91 15.52
C TYR A 145 14.32 -16.74 16.40
N MET A 146 13.22 -16.19 15.87
CA MET A 146 11.97 -15.97 16.61
C MET A 146 10.77 -16.68 15.98
N PRO A 147 9.74 -17.04 16.78
CA PRO A 147 8.52 -17.61 16.25
C PRO A 147 7.75 -16.57 15.40
N ILE A 148 7.48 -16.92 14.14
CA ILE A 148 6.83 -16.04 13.15
C ILE A 148 5.36 -15.76 13.50
N VAL A 149 4.72 -16.66 14.25
CA VAL A 149 3.31 -16.57 14.64
C VAL A 149 3.19 -16.53 16.15
N ALA A 150 2.32 -15.66 16.66
CA ALA A 150 2.02 -15.57 18.09
C ALA A 150 1.24 -16.82 18.56
N ILE A 151 1.97 -17.85 18.98
CA ILE A 151 1.40 -19.16 19.37
C ILE A 151 0.42 -19.03 20.55
N ALA A 152 0.63 -18.08 21.46
CA ALA A 152 -0.26 -17.85 22.61
C ALA A 152 -1.67 -17.39 22.17
N GLU A 153 -1.75 -16.41 21.28
CA GLU A 153 -3.03 -15.89 20.76
C GLU A 153 -3.74 -16.90 19.87
N VAL A 154 -2.98 -17.57 18.99
CA VAL A 154 -3.53 -18.62 18.11
C VAL A 154 -4.18 -19.74 18.93
N LYS A 155 -3.58 -20.14 20.04
CA LYS A 155 -4.13 -21.20 20.90
C LYS A 155 -5.46 -20.79 21.56
N GLY A 156 -5.66 -19.51 21.86
CA GLY A 156 -6.90 -19.00 22.47
C GLY A 156 -8.10 -18.94 21.53
N VAL A 157 -7.87 -18.88 20.21
CA VAL A 157 -8.93 -18.79 19.19
C VAL A 157 -9.23 -20.12 18.49
N LEU A 158 -8.53 -21.19 18.85
CA LEU A 158 -8.81 -22.52 18.33
C LEU A 158 -10.14 -23.06 18.90
N PRO A 159 -10.90 -23.86 18.13
CA PRO A 159 -12.15 -24.45 18.61
C PRO A 159 -12.01 -25.22 19.93
N GLU A 160 -10.84 -25.80 20.18
CA GLU A 160 -10.47 -26.54 21.38
C GLU A 160 -10.36 -25.67 22.65
N ALA A 161 -10.21 -24.35 22.50
CA ALA A 161 -10.12 -23.41 23.62
C ALA A 161 -11.48 -22.88 24.09
N HIS A 162 -12.56 -23.12 23.35
CA HIS A 162 -13.90 -22.70 23.75
C HIS A 162 -14.51 -23.68 24.78
N PRO A 163 -14.95 -23.20 25.97
CA PRO A 163 -15.46 -24.06 27.06
C PRO A 163 -16.72 -24.91 26.78
N GLY A 164 -17.23 -24.95 25.54
CA GLY A 164 -18.47 -25.64 25.17
C GLY A 164 -18.31 -26.87 24.26
N HIS A 165 -17.13 -27.13 23.68
CA HIS A 165 -16.96 -28.25 22.73
C HIS A 165 -16.66 -29.60 23.42
N GLY A 166 -16.15 -29.61 24.65
CA GLY A 166 -15.96 -30.85 25.42
C GLY A 166 -17.27 -31.46 25.93
N ALA A 167 -18.32 -30.67 26.12
CA ALA A 167 -19.60 -31.13 26.66
C ALA A 167 -20.44 -31.90 25.63
N HIS A 168 -20.37 -31.52 24.35
CA HIS A 168 -21.09 -32.24 23.27
C HIS A 168 -20.44 -33.56 22.89
N ALA A 169 -19.10 -33.63 22.85
CA ALA A 169 -18.38 -34.88 22.56
C ALA A 169 -18.56 -35.94 23.67
N ALA A 170 -18.68 -35.51 24.93
CA ALA A 170 -18.95 -36.40 26.06
C ALA A 170 -20.42 -36.89 26.12
N ALA A 171 -21.35 -36.17 25.50
CA ALA A 171 -22.75 -36.56 25.41
C ALA A 171 -23.02 -37.58 24.28
N GLU A 172 -22.34 -37.44 23.13
CA GLU A 172 -22.42 -38.43 22.05
C GLU A 172 -21.71 -39.76 22.37
N ALA A 173 -20.64 -39.74 23.18
CA ALA A 173 -19.96 -40.98 23.61
C ALA A 173 -20.72 -41.77 24.69
N LYS A 174 -21.83 -41.21 25.22
CA LYS A 174 -22.68 -41.84 26.25
C LYS A 174 -24.09 -42.23 25.74
N ALA A 175 -24.39 -42.01 24.47
CA ALA A 175 -25.59 -42.48 23.78
C ALA A 175 -25.27 -43.71 22.91
#